data_AF-A0A972TPM1-F1
#
_entry.id   AF-A0A972TPM1-F1
#
_cell.length_a   1.000
_cell.length_b   1.000
_cell.length_c   1.000
_cell.angle_alpha   90.00
_cell.angle_beta   90.00
_cell.angle_gamma   90.00
#
_symmetry.space_group_name_H-M   'P 1'
#
loop_
_entity.id
_entity.type
_entity.pdbx_description
1 polymer ?
#
loop_
_entity_poly.entity_id
_entity_poly.type
_entity_poly.pdbx_seq_one_letter_code
_entity_poly.pdbx_strand_id
1 'polypeptide(L)'
;MANQSVESEFSRTLLRLRKKVGKSAYQIAQFSGINEAYLSRLEHGEKTHPSRNVVLAISMALVSGNETISLADIDQLLLSADLAPLQWRNRLDLS
;
A
#
# COMPACT_ATOMS: atom_id res chain seq x y z
N MET A 1 21.41 9.37 -18.28
CA MET A 1 20.16 8.74 -18.80
C MET A 1 19.44 8.15 -17.61
N ALA A 2 18.35 8.78 -17.16
CA ALA A 2 17.57 8.25 -16.04
C ALA A 2 16.79 7.03 -16.55
N ASN A 3 17.08 5.86 -15.97
CA ASN A 3 16.36 4.64 -16.22
C ASN A 3 14.94 4.84 -15.66
N GLN A 4 13.98 5.23 -16.50
CA GLN A 4 12.57 5.28 -16.12
C GLN A 4 12.11 3.84 -15.94
N SER A 5 12.21 3.34 -14.71
CA SER A 5 11.59 2.10 -14.28
C SER A 5 10.10 2.19 -14.59
N VAL A 6 9.62 1.28 -15.44
CA VAL A 6 8.19 1.11 -15.68
C VAL A 6 7.51 0.98 -14.31
N GLU A 7 6.62 1.92 -13.97
CA GLU A 7 5.95 1.93 -12.67
C GLU A 7 5.25 0.59 -12.43
N SER A 8 5.60 -0.09 -11.34
CA SER A 8 4.98 -1.36 -10.97
C SER A 8 3.48 -1.19 -10.71
N GLU A 9 2.72 -2.28 -10.75
CA GLU A 9 1.31 -2.23 -10.32
C GLU A 9 1.21 -1.71 -8.89
N PHE A 10 2.06 -2.20 -7.98
CA PHE A 10 2.15 -1.71 -6.60
C PHE A 10 2.32 -0.20 -6.51
N SER A 11 3.30 0.35 -7.23
CA SER A 11 3.61 1.79 -7.24
C SER A 11 2.37 2.62 -7.62
N ARG A 12 1.68 2.20 -8.69
CA ARG A 12 0.45 2.86 -9.17
C ARG A 12 -0.70 2.71 -8.18
N THR A 13 -0.90 1.52 -7.61
CA THR A 13 -1.94 1.29 -6.59
C THR A 13 -1.70 2.15 -5.35
N LEU A 14 -0.48 2.16 -4.82
CA LEU A 14 -0.10 2.94 -3.64
C LEU A 14 -0.34 4.43 -3.86
N LEU A 15 0.20 4.98 -4.95
CA LEU A 15 0.05 6.40 -5.26
C LEU A 15 -1.41 6.81 -5.41
N ARG A 16 -2.22 5.98 -6.09
CA ARG A 16 -3.66 6.21 -6.27
C ARG A 16 -4.40 6.20 -4.93
N LEU A 17 -4.13 5.21 -4.06
CA LEU A 17 -4.80 5.12 -2.75
C LEU A 17 -4.39 6.27 -1.83
N ARG A 18 -3.11 6.68 -1.84
CA ARG A 18 -2.66 7.84 -1.08
C ARG A 18 -3.35 9.12 -1.54
N LYS A 19 -3.46 9.34 -2.85
CA LYS A 19 -4.20 10.48 -3.43
C LYS A 19 -5.69 10.41 -3.07
N LYS A 20 -6.30 9.23 -3.10
CA LYS A 20 -7.70 8.99 -2.72
C LYS A 20 -8.00 9.45 -1.28
N VAL A 21 -7.06 9.26 -0.34
CA VAL A 21 -7.21 9.72 1.06
C VAL A 21 -6.71 11.13 1.33
N GLY A 22 -6.14 11.81 0.33
CA GLY A 22 -5.62 13.17 0.46
C GLY A 22 -4.37 13.32 1.33
N LYS A 23 -3.65 12.24 1.64
CA LYS A 23 -2.47 12.28 2.52
C LYS A 23 -1.19 12.60 1.74
N SER A 24 -0.31 13.39 2.33
CA SER A 24 1.06 13.56 1.84
C SER A 24 1.89 12.30 2.07
N ALA A 25 2.98 12.13 1.33
CA ALA A 25 3.93 11.05 1.56
C ALA A 25 4.49 11.11 3.00
N TYR A 26 4.81 12.31 3.48
CA TYR A 26 5.20 12.57 4.86
C TYR A 26 4.18 12.04 5.89
N GLN A 27 2.88 12.31 5.70
CA GLN A 27 1.85 11.80 6.62
C GLN A 27 1.82 10.28 6.64
N ILE A 28 1.91 9.62 5.48
CA ILE A 28 1.98 8.15 5.42
C ILE A 28 3.23 7.63 6.14
N ALA A 29 4.39 8.24 5.91
CA ALA A 29 5.64 7.88 6.57
C ALA A 29 5.53 7.97 8.11
N GLN A 30 4.98 9.09 8.63
CA GLN A 30 4.78 9.30 10.07
C GLN A 30 3.87 8.23 10.70
N PHE A 31 2.73 7.93 10.08
CA PHE A 31 1.77 6.97 10.63
C PHE A 31 2.20 5.51 10.47
N SER A 32 2.96 5.19 9.43
CA SER A 32 3.42 3.82 9.16
C SER A 32 4.74 3.49 9.85
N GLY A 33 5.48 4.49 10.35
CA GLY A 33 6.86 4.33 10.82
C GLY A 33 7.85 4.02 9.69
N ILE A 34 7.43 4.15 8.43
CA ILE A 34 8.27 3.89 7.27
C ILE A 34 9.04 5.15 6.90
N ASN A 35 10.30 4.98 6.54
CA ASN A 35 11.12 6.09 6.04
C ASN A 35 10.50 6.73 4.78
N GLU A 36 10.36 8.05 4.78
CA GLU A 36 9.73 8.81 3.69
C GLU A 36 10.42 8.62 2.33
N ALA A 37 11.76 8.54 2.30
CA ALA A 37 12.50 8.27 1.07
C ALA A 37 12.31 6.82 0.59
N TYR A 38 12.05 5.87 1.48
CA TYR A 38 11.65 4.52 1.07
C TYR A 38 10.23 4.51 0.49
N LEU A 39 9.28 5.22 1.11
CA LEU A 39 7.94 5.39 0.56
C LEU A 39 7.95 6.03 -0.83
N SER A 40 8.71 7.11 -1.01
CA SER A 40 8.86 7.76 -2.32
C SER A 40 9.39 6.79 -3.38
N ARG A 41 10.41 5.98 -3.05
CA ARG A 41 10.95 4.97 -3.97
C ARG A 41 9.95 3.87 -4.32
N LEU A 42 9.06 3.50 -3.39
CA LEU A 42 7.95 2.58 -3.67
C LEU A 42 6.94 3.22 -4.64
N GLU A 43 6.58 4.48 -4.45
CA GLU A 43 5.61 5.19 -5.31
C GLU A 43 6.11 5.40 -6.75
N HIS A 44 7.42 5.51 -6.95
CA HIS A 44 8.04 5.73 -8.26
C HIS A 44 8.68 4.47 -8.87
N GLY A 45 8.48 3.30 -8.25
CA GLY A 45 8.95 2.01 -8.79
C GLY A 45 10.46 1.77 -8.69
N GLU A 46 11.21 2.65 -8.00
CA GLU A 46 12.64 2.45 -7.70
C GLU A 46 12.87 1.32 -6.68
N LYS A 47 11.85 1.02 -5.87
CA LYS A 47 11.77 -0.16 -5.01
C LYS A 47 10.51 -0.95 -5.32
N THR A 48 10.68 -2.26 -5.40
CA THR A 48 9.61 -3.23 -5.71
C THR A 48 9.57 -4.33 -4.64
N HIS A 49 8.48 -5.09 -4.62
CA HIS A 49 8.25 -6.22 -3.70
C HIS A 49 8.45 -5.87 -2.21
N PRO A 50 7.69 -4.89 -1.67
CA PRO A 50 7.71 -4.62 -0.23
C PRO A 50 7.25 -5.85 0.56
N SER A 51 7.79 -6.02 1.77
CA SER A 51 7.32 -7.09 2.65
C SER A 51 5.86 -6.89 3.05
N ARG A 52 5.18 -7.97 3.44
CA ARG A 52 3.80 -7.91 3.95
C ARG A 52 3.64 -6.91 5.09
N ASN A 53 4.57 -6.88 6.04
CA ASN A 53 4.52 -5.95 7.16
C ASN A 53 4.62 -4.49 6.72
N VAL A 54 5.45 -4.20 5.70
CA VAL A 54 5.52 -2.86 5.10
C VAL A 54 4.18 -2.50 4.47
N VAL A 55 3.59 -3.38 3.67
CA VAL A 55 2.29 -3.11 3.03
C VAL A 55 1.21 -2.86 4.08
N LEU A 56 1.14 -3.69 5.13
CA LEU A 56 0.17 -3.53 6.22
C LEU A 56 0.38 -2.23 7.01
N ALA A 57 1.63 -1.83 7.29
CA ALA A 57 1.91 -0.57 7.96
C ALA A 57 1.46 0.64 7.11
N ILE A 58 1.68 0.59 5.80
CA ILE A 58 1.16 1.60 4.86
C ILE A 58 -0.37 1.58 4.86
N SER A 59 -1.01 0.41 4.82
CA SER A 59 -2.48 0.28 4.86
C SER A 59 -3.07 0.90 6.13
N MET A 60 -2.46 0.66 7.29
CA MET A 60 -2.88 1.28 8.56
C MET A 60 -2.75 2.80 8.51
N ALA A 61 -1.66 3.31 7.93
CA ALA A 61 -1.48 4.74 7.73
C ALA A 61 -2.51 5.34 6.75
N LEU A 62 -2.88 4.63 5.69
CA LEU A 62 -3.92 5.03 4.74
C LEU A 62 -5.30 5.12 5.41
N VAL A 63 -5.65 4.15 6.26
CA VAL A 63 -6.92 4.08 7.00
C VAL A 63 -6.98 5.07 8.17
N SER A 64 -5.85 5.41 8.79
CA SER A 64 -5.82 6.25 9.99
C SER A 64 -6.60 7.57 9.82
N GLY A 65 -7.67 7.76 10.60
CA GLY A 65 -8.48 8.98 10.57
C GLY A 65 -9.26 9.22 9.27
N ASN A 66 -9.49 8.19 8.45
CA ASN A 66 -10.28 8.30 7.22
C ASN A 66 -11.04 6.98 6.89
N GLU A 67 -12.35 7.07 6.63
CA GLU A 67 -13.21 5.93 6.27
C GLU A 67 -13.24 5.63 4.75
N THR A 68 -12.51 6.40 3.93
CA THR A 68 -12.50 6.28 2.46
C THR A 68 -11.80 5.01 1.93
N ILE A 69 -10.99 4.35 2.76
CA ILE A 69 -10.29 3.11 2.40
C ILE A 69 -11.09 1.90 2.86
N SER A 70 -11.47 1.07 1.88
CA SER A 70 -12.17 -0.19 2.12
C SER A 70 -11.19 -1.36 2.28
N LEU A 71 -11.68 -2.49 2.78
CA LEU A 71 -10.91 -3.74 2.79
C LEU A 71 -10.49 -4.18 1.37
N ALA A 72 -11.34 -3.95 0.38
CA ALA A 72 -11.03 -4.24 -1.03
C ALA A 72 -9.85 -3.40 -1.55
N ASP A 73 -9.73 -2.14 -1.10
CA ASP A 73 -8.56 -1.31 -1.44
C ASP A 73 -7.27 -1.88 -0.81
N ILE A 74 -7.35 -2.42 0.42
CA ILE A 74 -6.19 -3.06 1.08
C ILE A 74 -5.84 -4.37 0.38
N ASP A 75 -6.82 -5.19 0.03
CA ASP A 75 -6.60 -6.42 -0.73
C ASP A 75 -5.97 -6.12 -2.09
N GLN A 76 -6.42 -5.07 -2.78
CA GLN A 76 -5.80 -4.64 -4.02
C GLN A 76 -4.34 -4.20 -3.84
N LEU A 77 -4.01 -3.52 -2.74
CA LEU A 77 -2.63 -3.11 -2.44
C LEU A 77 -1.72 -4.29 -2.10
N LEU A 78 -2.25 -5.32 -1.43
CA LEU A 78 -1.54 -6.57 -1.16
C LEU A 78 -1.30 -7.35 -2.46
N LEU A 79 -2.35 -7.52 -3.26
CA LEU A 79 -2.28 -8.26 -4.52
C LEU A 79 -1.31 -7.62 -5.51
N SER A 80 -1.28 -6.28 -5.61
CA SER A 80 -0.34 -5.59 -6.50
C SER A 80 1.13 -5.68 -6.05
N ALA A 81 1.37 -6.15 -4.82
CA ALA A 81 2.69 -6.50 -4.29
C ALA A 81 2.99 -8.01 -4.35
N ASP A 82 2.19 -8.80 -5.07
CA ASP A 82 2.24 -10.27 -5.10
C ASP A 82 2.03 -10.93 -3.72
N LEU A 83 1.26 -10.29 -2.84
CA LEU A 83 0.93 -10.79 -1.51
C LEU A 83 -0.50 -11.31 -1.43
N ALA A 84 -0.70 -12.34 -0.61
CA ALA A 84 -2.04 -12.82 -0.31
C ALA A 84 -2.91 -11.72 0.36
N PRO A 85 -4.20 -11.60 -0.03
CA PRO A 85 -5.14 -10.64 0.54
C PRO A 85 -5.35 -10.89 2.05
N LEU A 86 -6.04 -9.98 2.75
CA LEU A 86 -6.31 -10.09 4.19
C LEU A 86 -7.13 -11.33 4.56
N GLN A 87 -7.88 -11.91 3.62
CA GLN A 87 -8.77 -13.06 3.82
C GLN A 87 -9.69 -12.88 5.03
N TRP A 88 -10.78 -12.12 4.88
CA TRP A 88 -11.94 -12.32 5.76
C TRP A 88 -12.59 -13.66 5.39
N ARG A 89 -12.01 -14.75 5.91
CA ARG A 89 -12.73 -15.92 6.40
C ARG A 89 -13.76 -16.55 5.44
N ASN A 90 -13.30 -17.18 4.36
CA ASN A 90 -13.91 -18.45 3.91
C ASN A 90 -13.44 -19.65 4.77
N ARG A 91 -13.13 -19.38 6.06
CA ARG A 91 -12.89 -20.39 7.10
C ARG A 91 -13.99 -20.31 8.16
N LEU A 92 -15.21 -20.07 7.72
CA LEU A 92 -16.43 -20.52 8.37
C LEU A 92 -17.23 -21.31 7.33
N ASP A 93 -16.59 -22.30 6.73
CA ASP A 93 -17.33 -23.51 6.35
C ASP A 93 -17.71 -24.18 7.68
N LEU A 94 -18.79 -23.65 8.28
CA LEU A 94 -19.56 -24.29 9.34
C LEU A 94 -20.87 -24.73 8.69
N SER A 95 -20.80 -25.84 7.96
CA SER A 95 -21.85 -26.86 7.79
C SER A 95 -21.47 -27.79 6.65
#